data_AF-A0A450TTK9-F1
#
_entry.id   AF-A0A450TTK9-F1
#
_cell.length_a   1.000
_cell.length_b   1.000
_cell.length_c   1.000
_cell.angle_alpha   90.00
_cell.angle_beta   90.00
_cell.angle_gamma   90.00
#
_symmetry.space_group_name_H-M   'P 1'
#
loop_
_entity.id
_entity.type
_entity.pdbx_description
1 polymer ?
#
loop_
_entity_poly.entity_id
_entity_poly.type
_entity_poly.pdbx_seq_one_letter_code
_entity_poly.pdbx_strand_id
1 'polypeptide(L)'
;MLDFARQIETQSAKIHSTFNIQRKKYRAQKMKFPYGISDFDSLITEQYHYVDRTGHIPLLEEAGKQLLFLRPRRFGKSLLLSMLESYYDINRAGRFESLFGNLAIGKHPTAEHNRYFVLKWDFSGVGPQGDTEEIK
;
A
#
# COMPACT_ATOMS: atom_id res chain seq x y z
N MET A 1 -32.09 5.32 50.79
CA MET A 1 -32.15 4.00 50.12
C MET A 1 -32.45 4.14 48.63
N LEU A 2 -33.41 4.99 48.22
CA LEU A 2 -33.72 5.30 46.81
C LEU A 2 -32.55 5.95 46.04
N ASP A 3 -31.74 6.81 46.68
CA ASP A 3 -30.59 7.47 46.03
C ASP A 3 -29.47 6.50 45.65
N PHE A 4 -29.25 5.46 46.43
CA PHE A 4 -28.22 4.45 46.15
C PHE A 4 -28.58 3.60 44.93
N ALA A 5 -29.86 3.21 44.80
CA ALA A 5 -30.36 2.48 43.63
C ALA A 5 -30.23 3.32 42.34
N ARG A 6 -30.58 4.61 42.40
CA ARG A 6 -30.47 5.54 41.27
C ARG A 6 -29.00 5.74 40.85
N GLN A 7 -28.08 5.75 41.81
CA GLN A 7 -26.64 5.86 41.55
C GLN A 7 -26.08 4.61 40.85
N ILE A 8 -26.53 3.41 41.21
CA ILE A 8 -26.11 2.16 40.54
C ILE A 8 -26.65 2.08 39.11
N GLU A 9 -27.91 2.46 38.87
CA GLU A 9 -28.47 2.52 37.51
C GLU A 9 -27.72 3.50 36.61
N THR A 10 -27.36 4.67 37.14
CA THR A 10 -26.62 5.69 36.41
C THR A 10 -25.19 5.24 36.07
N GLN A 11 -24.53 4.51 36.98
CA GLN A 11 -23.22 3.93 36.71
C GLN A 11 -23.30 2.79 35.69
N SER A 12 -24.31 1.92 35.78
CA SER A 12 -24.56 0.84 34.81
C SER A 12 -24.82 1.39 33.41
N ALA A 13 -25.65 2.44 33.28
CA ALA A 13 -25.93 3.10 32.01
C ALA A 13 -24.68 3.79 31.41
N LYS A 14 -23.82 4.40 32.24
CA LYS A 14 -22.52 4.96 31.81
C LYS A 14 -21.52 3.89 31.38
N ILE A 15 -21.49 2.74 32.05
CA ILE A 15 -20.63 1.60 31.67
C ILE A 15 -21.10 1.04 30.34
N HIS A 16 -22.41 0.80 30.17
CA HIS A 16 -22.99 0.31 28.91
C HIS A 16 -22.80 1.29 27.75
N SER A 17 -22.94 2.61 27.97
CA SER A 17 -22.71 3.62 26.94
C SER A 17 -21.23 3.72 26.55
N THR A 18 -20.32 3.71 27.54
CA THR A 18 -18.87 3.73 27.31
C THR A 18 -18.40 2.47 26.59
N PHE A 19 -18.95 1.30 26.96
CA PHE A 19 -18.65 0.03 26.30
C PHE A 19 -19.18 0.00 24.86
N ASN A 20 -20.36 0.58 24.59
CA ASN A 20 -20.89 0.71 23.23
C ASN A 20 -20.12 1.75 22.40
N ILE A 21 -19.64 2.85 22.98
CA ILE A 21 -18.79 3.83 22.31
C ILE A 21 -17.44 3.18 21.94
N GLN A 22 -16.84 2.41 22.85
CA GLN A 22 -15.64 1.62 22.58
C GLN A 22 -15.90 0.56 21.50
N ARG A 23 -17.00 -0.20 21.56
CA ARG A 23 -17.37 -1.18 20.52
C ARG A 23 -17.62 -0.55 19.15
N LYS A 24 -18.21 0.66 19.09
CA LYS A 24 -18.37 1.40 17.83
C LYS A 24 -17.02 1.85 17.27
N LYS A 25 -16.11 2.30 18.14
CA LYS A 25 -14.73 2.69 17.80
C LYS A 25 -13.89 1.51 17.27
N TYR A 26 -14.16 0.29 17.75
CA TYR A 26 -13.54 -0.97 17.30
C TYR A 26 -14.48 -1.85 16.47
N ARG A 27 -15.43 -1.28 15.71
CA ARG A 27 -15.90 -1.98 14.50
C ARG A 27 -14.70 -2.06 13.57
N ALA A 28 -13.91 -3.11 13.75
CA ALA A 28 -12.77 -3.41 12.91
C ALA A 28 -13.23 -3.29 11.47
N GLN A 29 -12.78 -2.25 10.76
CA GLN A 29 -12.79 -2.31 9.31
C GLN A 29 -12.11 -3.63 8.99
N LYS A 30 -12.82 -4.52 8.30
CA LYS A 30 -12.35 -5.87 8.00
C LYS A 30 -11.06 -5.71 7.20
N MET A 31 -9.91 -5.85 7.85
CA MET A 31 -8.60 -5.66 7.22
C MET A 31 -8.49 -6.66 6.07
N LYS A 32 -8.43 -6.15 4.84
CA LYS A 32 -8.25 -6.96 3.65
C LYS A 32 -6.77 -7.26 3.49
N PHE A 33 -6.35 -8.48 3.82
CA PHE A 33 -4.97 -8.88 3.56
C PHE A 33 -4.76 -9.13 2.07
N PRO A 34 -3.76 -8.51 1.43
CA PRO A 34 -3.45 -8.79 0.04
C PRO A 34 -2.78 -10.17 -0.06
N TYR A 35 -3.46 -11.12 -0.68
CA TYR A 35 -2.90 -12.46 -0.95
C TYR A 35 -2.64 -12.61 -2.44
N GLY A 36 -1.38 -12.70 -2.85
CA GLY A 36 -0.98 -12.82 -4.25
C GLY A 36 -1.10 -11.52 -5.07
N ILE A 37 -1.47 -10.40 -4.45
CA ILE A 37 -1.56 -9.10 -5.11
C ILE A 37 -0.18 -8.43 -5.10
N SER A 38 0.33 -8.14 -6.28
CA SER A 38 1.59 -7.41 -6.48
C SER A 38 1.42 -6.11 -7.25
N ASP A 39 0.19 -5.74 -7.61
CA ASP A 39 -0.10 -4.45 -8.22
C ASP A 39 -0.38 -3.42 -7.13
N PHE A 40 0.46 -2.39 -7.08
CA PHE A 40 0.38 -1.34 -6.07
C PHE A 40 -0.88 -0.49 -6.21
N ASP A 41 -1.31 -0.24 -7.44
CA ASP A 41 -2.47 0.59 -7.75
C ASP A 41 -3.76 -0.03 -7.19
N SER A 42 -4.02 -1.30 -7.55
CA SER A 42 -5.12 -2.09 -6.99
C SER A 42 -5.01 -2.20 -5.47
N LEU A 43 -3.81 -2.37 -4.93
CA LEU A 43 -3.61 -2.53 -3.49
C LEU A 43 -4.10 -1.29 -2.72
N ILE A 44 -3.75 -0.09 -3.18
CA ILE A 44 -4.17 1.17 -2.56
C ILE A 44 -5.65 1.49 -2.84
N THR A 45 -6.08 1.38 -4.10
CA THR A 45 -7.44 1.76 -4.52
C THR A 45 -8.52 0.85 -3.94
N GLU A 46 -8.26 -0.46 -3.81
CA GLU A 46 -9.20 -1.42 -3.21
C GLU A 46 -9.11 -1.50 -1.67
N GLN A 47 -8.27 -0.65 -1.07
CA GLN A 47 -8.08 -0.52 0.37
C GLN A 47 -7.59 -1.81 1.05
N TYR A 48 -6.62 -2.48 0.43
CA TYR A 48 -5.91 -3.58 1.09
C TYR A 48 -4.98 -3.05 2.18
N HIS A 49 -4.65 -3.92 3.12
CA HIS A 49 -3.64 -3.63 4.12
C HIS A 49 -2.27 -3.46 3.46
N TYR A 50 -1.78 -2.22 3.44
CA TYR A 50 -0.46 -1.84 2.94
C TYR A 50 0.42 -1.40 4.11
N VAL A 51 1.64 -1.93 4.18
CA VAL A 51 2.67 -1.40 5.08
C VAL A 51 3.49 -0.39 4.31
N ASP A 52 3.33 0.88 4.65
CA ASP A 52 4.02 1.96 3.98
C ASP A 52 5.54 1.87 4.17
N ARG A 53 6.26 1.76 3.05
CA ARG A 53 7.72 1.81 2.96
C ARG A 53 8.19 2.83 1.93
N THR A 54 7.29 3.67 1.45
CA THR A 54 7.57 4.64 0.38
C THR A 54 8.57 5.70 0.80
N GLY A 55 8.71 5.96 2.11
CA GLY A 55 9.75 6.86 2.65
C GLY A 55 11.20 6.41 2.38
N HIS A 56 11.43 5.19 1.89
CA HIS A 56 12.75 4.72 1.46
C HIS A 56 13.09 5.06 0.02
N ILE A 57 12.17 5.64 -0.76
CA ILE A 57 12.44 6.05 -2.15
C ILE A 57 13.63 7.01 -2.28
N PRO A 58 13.81 8.05 -1.43
CA PRO A 58 14.99 8.93 -1.53
C PRO A 58 16.31 8.17 -1.33
N LEU A 59 16.33 7.23 -0.38
CA LEU A 59 17.51 6.40 -0.13
C LEU A 59 17.78 5.45 -1.31
N LEU A 60 16.73 5.01 -2.00
CA LEU A 60 16.83 4.23 -3.23
C LEU A 60 17.48 5.06 -4.35
N GLU A 61 17.06 6.31 -4.52
CA GLU A 61 17.62 7.25 -5.51
C GLU A 61 19.12 7.53 -5.23
N GLU A 62 19.50 7.65 -3.97
CA GLU A 62 20.89 7.86 -3.54
C GLU A 62 21.77 6.59 -3.70
N ALA A 63 21.18 5.39 -3.60
CA ALA A 63 21.92 4.13 -3.61
C ALA A 63 22.62 3.84 -4.95
N GLY A 64 22.15 4.43 -6.05
CA GLY A 64 22.83 4.39 -7.34
C GLY A 64 21.90 4.41 -8.54
N LYS A 65 22.49 4.65 -9.73
CA LYS A 65 21.75 4.74 -11.00
C LYS A 65 21.20 3.40 -11.49
N GLN A 66 21.80 2.29 -11.06
CA GLN A 66 21.42 0.94 -11.45
C GLN A 66 21.29 0.09 -10.19
N LEU A 67 20.08 -0.36 -9.90
CA LEU A 67 19.77 -1.13 -8.69
C LEU A 67 19.36 -2.54 -9.08
N LEU A 68 20.14 -3.51 -8.61
CA LEU A 68 19.84 -4.93 -8.81
C LEU A 68 19.34 -5.54 -7.51
N PHE A 69 18.07 -5.94 -7.49
CA PHE A 69 17.50 -6.67 -6.37
C PHE A 69 17.82 -8.17 -6.49
N LEU A 70 18.83 -8.65 -5.76
CA LEU A 70 19.22 -10.08 -5.68
C LEU A 70 18.06 -10.98 -5.21
N ARG A 71 18.22 -12.32 -5.25
CA ARG A 71 17.13 -13.31 -5.08
C ARG A 71 16.85 -13.76 -3.62
N PRO A 72 16.16 -12.96 -2.78
CA PRO A 72 15.29 -13.52 -1.75
C PRO A 72 13.87 -13.73 -2.32
N ARG A 73 13.38 -14.96 -2.25
CA ARG A 73 12.04 -15.35 -2.70
C ARG A 73 10.98 -14.70 -1.79
N ARG A 74 9.86 -14.25 -2.36
CA ARG A 74 8.72 -13.62 -1.64
C ARG A 74 9.05 -12.33 -0.87
N PHE A 75 10.14 -11.65 -1.23
CA PHE A 75 10.52 -10.37 -0.61
C PHE A 75 9.62 -9.18 -1.02
N GLY A 76 8.69 -9.37 -1.95
CA GLY A 76 7.80 -8.29 -2.42
C GLY A 76 8.42 -7.39 -3.49
N LYS A 77 9.42 -7.88 -4.23
CA LYS A 77 10.07 -7.13 -5.32
C LYS A 77 9.07 -6.67 -6.38
N SER A 78 8.13 -7.53 -6.78
CA SER A 78 7.10 -7.17 -7.76
C SER A 78 6.22 -6.00 -7.29
N LEU A 79 5.82 -6.01 -6.01
CA LEU A 79 5.05 -4.92 -5.42
C LEU A 79 5.87 -3.62 -5.36
N LEU A 80 7.15 -3.72 -4.97
CA LEU A 80 8.06 -2.57 -4.98
C LEU A 80 8.20 -2.00 -6.40
N LEU A 81 8.43 -2.83 -7.41
CA LEU A 81 8.56 -2.37 -8.80
C LEU A 81 7.27 -1.73 -9.31
N SER A 82 6.10 -2.29 -9.02
CA SER A 82 4.80 -1.69 -9.36
C SER A 82 4.59 -0.34 -8.66
N MET A 83 5.06 -0.20 -7.42
CA MET A 83 5.01 1.06 -6.68
C MET A 83 5.95 2.12 -7.29
N LEU A 84 7.20 1.75 -7.62
CA LEU A 84 8.16 2.66 -8.26
C LEU A 84 7.70 3.06 -9.67
N GLU A 85 7.18 2.11 -10.45
CA GLU A 85 6.52 2.38 -11.73
C GLU A 85 5.43 3.45 -11.55
N SER A 86 4.57 3.27 -10.54
CA SER A 86 3.48 4.22 -10.29
C SER A 86 3.95 5.59 -9.83
N TYR A 87 5.10 5.65 -9.14
CA TYR A 87 5.66 6.87 -8.58
C TYR A 87 6.39 7.71 -9.64
N TYR A 88 7.16 7.06 -10.53
CA TYR A 88 8.01 7.75 -11.50
C TYR A 88 7.34 8.03 -12.84
N ASP A 89 6.32 7.25 -13.22
CA ASP A 89 5.71 7.35 -14.55
C ASP A 89 4.89 8.64 -14.72
N ILE A 90 5.20 9.39 -15.78
CA ILE A 90 4.50 10.61 -16.19
C ILE A 90 3.03 10.35 -16.52
N ASN A 91 2.70 9.16 -17.05
CA ASN A 91 1.32 8.79 -17.35
C ASN A 91 0.46 8.67 -16.09
N ARG A 92 1.09 8.53 -14.92
CA ARG A 92 0.41 8.44 -13.62
C ARG A 92 0.37 9.75 -12.84
N ALA A 93 0.86 10.86 -13.39
CA ALA A 93 0.88 12.17 -12.73
C ALA A 93 -0.50 12.59 -12.21
N GLY A 94 -1.56 12.38 -13.00
CA GLY A 94 -2.93 12.71 -12.59
C GLY A 94 -3.49 11.86 -11.43
N ARG A 95 -2.81 10.77 -11.05
CA ARG A 95 -3.23 9.85 -9.98
C ARG A 95 -2.34 9.92 -8.74
N PHE A 96 -1.34 10.81 -8.74
CA PHE A 96 -0.38 10.92 -7.65
C PHE A 96 -1.04 11.05 -6.28
N GLU A 97 -1.97 12.01 -6.14
CA GLU A 97 -2.64 12.27 -4.86
C GLU A 97 -3.45 11.06 -4.38
N SER A 98 -4.15 10.38 -5.29
CA SER A 98 -4.96 9.21 -4.95
C SER A 98 -4.14 8.00 -4.50
N LEU A 99 -2.93 7.85 -5.05
CA LEU A 99 -2.06 6.70 -4.78
C LEU A 99 -1.11 6.95 -3.61
N PHE A 100 -0.59 8.17 -3.48
CA PHE A 100 0.48 8.50 -2.55
C PHE A 100 0.11 9.53 -1.49
N GLY A 101 -0.98 10.29 -1.61
CA GLY A 101 -1.28 11.43 -0.72
C GLY A 101 -1.30 11.09 0.78
N ASN A 102 -1.69 9.86 1.13
CA ASN A 102 -1.69 9.38 2.52
C ASN A 102 -0.38 8.72 2.97
N LEU A 103 0.55 8.45 2.04
CA LEU A 103 1.82 7.76 2.27
C LEU A 103 2.95 8.75 2.57
N ALA A 104 4.05 8.25 3.13
CA ALA A 104 5.22 9.05 3.48
C ALA A 104 5.78 9.82 2.28
N ILE A 105 5.90 9.17 1.11
CA ILE A 105 6.44 9.83 -0.09
C ILE A 105 5.46 10.82 -0.73
N GLY A 106 4.15 10.67 -0.54
CA GLY A 106 3.20 11.66 -1.07
C GLY A 106 3.22 12.96 -0.29
N LYS A 107 3.51 12.88 1.02
CA LYS A 107 3.71 14.06 1.88
C LYS A 107 5.06 14.75 1.63
N HIS A 108 6.06 13.98 1.22
CA HIS A 108 7.42 14.45 0.96
C HIS A 108 7.94 13.90 -0.37
N PRO A 109 7.40 14.35 -1.51
CA PRO A 109 7.83 13.86 -2.81
C PRO A 109 9.26 14.31 -3.14
N THR A 110 10.01 13.46 -3.85
CA THR A 110 11.30 13.81 -4.45
C THR A 110 11.10 14.61 -5.73
N ALA A 111 12.15 15.29 -6.21
CA ALA A 111 12.08 16.05 -7.47
C ALA A 111 11.76 15.17 -8.69
N GLU A 112 11.92 13.86 -8.54
CA GLU A 112 11.84 12.83 -9.55
C GLU A 112 10.43 12.24 -9.73
N HIS A 113 9.46 12.62 -8.87
CA HIS A 113 8.10 12.11 -8.95
C HIS A 113 7.45 12.41 -10.31
N ASN A 114 6.83 11.42 -10.94
CA ASN A 114 6.13 11.52 -12.24
C ASN A 114 6.89 12.25 -13.37
N ARG A 115 8.23 12.16 -13.38
CA ARG A 115 9.08 12.84 -14.38
C ARG A 115 9.47 11.96 -15.57
N TYR A 116 9.27 10.65 -15.46
CA TYR A 116 9.88 9.67 -16.37
C TYR A 116 8.85 8.94 -17.21
N PHE A 117 9.27 8.53 -18.41
CA PHE A 117 8.55 7.50 -19.16
C PHE A 117 9.08 6.14 -18.72
N VAL A 118 8.27 5.39 -17.97
CA VAL A 118 8.69 4.11 -17.38
C VAL A 118 8.36 2.96 -18.32
N LEU A 119 9.37 2.17 -18.68
CA LEU A 119 9.20 0.93 -19.44
C LEU A 119 9.23 -0.27 -18.51
N LYS A 120 8.14 -1.03 -18.49
CA LYS A 120 8.01 -2.27 -17.72
C LYS A 120 8.14 -3.47 -18.65
N TRP A 121 9.13 -4.31 -18.37
CA TRP A 121 9.35 -5.57 -19.08
C TRP A 121 9.05 -6.74 -18.15
N ASP A 122 8.16 -7.63 -18.57
CA ASP A 122 7.86 -8.87 -17.86
C ASP A 122 8.20 -10.07 -18.76
N PHE A 123 9.18 -10.86 -18.33
CA PHE A 123 9.64 -12.06 -19.03
C PHE A 123 9.18 -13.35 -18.36
N SER A 124 8.31 -13.27 -17.35
CA SER A 124 7.86 -14.44 -16.58
C SER A 124 7.08 -15.46 -17.42
N GLY A 125 6.43 -15.02 -18.50
CA GLY A 125 5.71 -15.86 -19.44
C GLY A 125 6.53 -16.32 -20.66
N VAL A 126 7.79 -15.88 -20.79
CA VAL A 126 8.63 -16.25 -21.94
C VAL A 126 9.27 -17.59 -21.66
N GLY A 127 8.89 -18.60 -22.45
CA GLY A 127 9.52 -19.90 -22.43
C GLY A 127 11.00 -19.78 -22.80
N PRO A 128 11.92 -20.48 -22.12
CA PRO A 128 13.34 -20.51 -22.50
C PRO A 128 13.58 -21.29 -23.81
N GLN A 129 12.52 -21.86 -24.38
CA GLN A 129 12.52 -22.72 -25.56
C GLN A 129 11.54 -22.11 -26.55
N GLY A 130 11.99 -21.92 -27.78
CA GLY A 130 11.21 -21.44 -28.92
C GLY A 130 12.10 -21.47 -30.15
N ASP A 131 11.65 -22.13 -31.21
CA ASP A 131 12.29 -22.02 -32.52
C ASP A 131 12.00 -20.63 -33.08
N THR A 132 12.92 -20.10 -33.89
CA THR A 132 12.82 -18.74 -34.50
C THR A 132 11.49 -18.52 -35.26
N GLU A 133 10.84 -19.60 -35.68
CA GLU A 133 9.53 -19.63 -36.36
C GLU A 133 8.34 -19.21 -35.48
N GLU A 134 8.46 -19.25 -34.15
CA GLU A 134 7.40 -18.88 -33.21
C GLU A 134 7.37 -17.39 -32.85
N ILE A 135 8.39 -16.63 -33.28
CA ILE A 135 8.46 -15.18 -33.10
C ILE A 135 7.81 -14.51 -34.33
N LYS A 136 6.47 -14.32 -34.28
CA LYS A 136 5.72 -13.51 -35.25
C LYS A 136 5.31 -12.17 -34.67
#